data_AF-A0A7X8MHQ0-F1
#
_entry.id   AF-A0A7X8MHQ0-F1
#
_cell.length_a   1.000
_cell.length_b   1.000
_cell.length_c   1.000
_cell.angle_alpha   90.00
_cell.angle_beta   90.00
_cell.angle_gamma   90.00
#
_symmetry.space_group_name_H-M   'P 1'
#
loop_
_entity.id
_entity.type
_entity.pdbx_description
1 polymer ?
#
loop_
_entity_poly.entity_id
_entity_poly.type
_entity_poly.pdbx_seq_one_letter_code
_entity_poly.pdbx_strand_id
1 'polypeptide(L)'
;MIEGKNYIQGTAARKLEYDVYVENKVLSAKKKQRNNNKVKRKAIFCVLVIFALGCLAMYRNAQITEVNYAIDRQLHAYNEIKNENIRLKVDIENSINIQEVKEYAEKKLGMHKPDGHQITYVKIPQKDITIVSEVAQLEESKNSGIFSALLNKVNLIVSMLY
;
A
#
# COMPACT_ATOMS: atom_id res chain seq x y z
N MET A 1 23.45 -24.79 63.23
CA MET A 1 23.35 -24.89 61.75
C MET A 1 24.74 -24.69 61.18
N ILE A 2 25.41 -25.76 60.74
CA ILE A 2 26.81 -25.72 60.29
C ILE A 2 26.81 -25.57 58.77
N GLU A 3 27.15 -24.37 58.32
CA GLU A 3 27.25 -23.96 56.92
C GLU A 3 28.33 -24.79 56.20
N GLY A 4 28.02 -25.29 55.00
CA GLY A 4 28.76 -26.34 54.29
C GLY A 4 30.23 -26.02 54.04
N LYS A 5 31.11 -26.53 54.92
CA LYS A 5 32.56 -26.38 54.77
C LYS A 5 33.09 -27.40 53.75
N ASN A 6 33.45 -26.92 52.57
CA ASN A 6 34.14 -27.71 51.53
C ASN A 6 35.57 -28.03 51.99
N TYR A 7 35.77 -29.22 52.54
CA TYR A 7 37.09 -29.76 52.90
C TYR A 7 37.66 -30.63 51.77
N ILE A 8 38.98 -30.78 51.74
CA ILE A 8 39.64 -31.71 50.81
C ILE A 8 39.44 -33.13 51.36
N GLN A 9 38.98 -34.05 50.52
CA GLN A 9 38.66 -35.41 50.93
C GLN A 9 39.89 -36.09 51.56
N GLY A 10 39.74 -36.57 52.81
CA GLY A 10 40.82 -37.23 53.56
C GLY A 10 41.69 -36.31 54.42
N THR A 11 41.42 -35.00 54.45
CA THR A 11 42.23 -34.03 55.21
C THR A 11 41.35 -33.05 55.98
N ALA A 12 41.81 -32.56 57.14
CA ALA A 12 41.15 -31.48 57.88
C ALA A 12 41.29 -30.09 57.20
N ALA A 13 42.01 -30.01 56.08
CA ALA A 13 42.28 -28.78 55.36
C ALA A 13 41.08 -28.32 54.51
N ARG A 14 40.76 -27.03 54.58
CA ARG A 14 39.71 -26.42 53.75
C ARG A 14 40.16 -26.44 52.28
N LYS A 15 39.25 -26.81 51.37
CA LYS A 15 39.50 -26.71 49.94
C LYS A 15 39.65 -25.25 49.55
N LEU A 16 40.78 -24.89 48.97
CA LEU A 16 41.01 -23.56 48.42
C LEU A 16 40.06 -23.34 47.24
N GLU A 17 39.45 -22.16 47.19
CA GLU A 17 38.61 -21.74 46.08
C GLU A 17 39.52 -21.33 44.91
N TYR A 18 39.80 -22.29 44.03
CA TYR A 18 40.64 -22.09 42.86
C TYR A 18 39.79 -21.57 41.69
N ASP A 19 39.82 -20.25 41.45
CA ASP A 19 39.31 -19.70 40.19
C ASP A 19 40.41 -19.77 39.12
N VAL A 20 40.23 -20.75 38.22
CA VAL A 20 41.07 -21.03 37.06
C VAL A 20 41.35 -19.79 36.20
N TYR A 21 40.46 -18.79 36.23
CA TYR A 21 40.56 -17.56 35.44
C TYR A 21 41.18 -16.38 36.21
N VAL A 22 41.36 -16.47 37.53
CA VAL A 22 42.05 -15.42 38.32
C VAL A 22 43.54 -15.72 38.40
N GLU A 23 43.90 -16.98 38.63
CA GLU A 23 45.31 -17.36 38.76
C GLU A 23 46.02 -17.55 37.41
N ASN A 24 45.33 -18.12 36.40
CA ASN A 24 45.95 -18.36 35.10
C ASN A 24 45.76 -17.19 34.12
N LYS A 25 46.83 -16.41 33.92
CA LYS A 25 46.87 -15.26 33.01
C LYS A 25 46.52 -15.61 31.55
N VAL A 26 46.78 -16.83 31.09
CA VAL A 26 46.51 -17.26 29.70
C VAL A 26 45.01 -17.52 29.51
N LEU A 27 44.36 -18.16 30.49
CA LEU A 27 42.92 -18.48 30.42
C LEU A 27 42.05 -17.24 30.61
N SER A 28 42.47 -16.31 31.47
CA SER A 28 41.82 -15.01 31.66
C SER A 28 41.87 -14.15 30.39
N ALA A 29 43.02 -14.11 29.71
CA ALA A 29 43.20 -13.46 28.41
C ALA A 29 42.30 -14.08 27.33
N LYS A 30 42.22 -15.42 27.26
CA LYS A 30 41.35 -16.13 26.30
C LYS A 30 39.87 -15.87 26.55
N LYS A 31 39.44 -15.75 27.82
CA LYS A 31 38.06 -15.38 28.21
C LYS A 31 37.72 -13.95 27.76
N LYS A 32 38.64 -13.00 27.97
CA LYS A 32 38.50 -11.60 27.51
C LYS A 32 38.41 -11.51 25.98
N GLN A 33 39.26 -12.24 25.26
CA GLN A 33 39.22 -12.31 23.80
C GLN A 33 37.89 -12.87 23.27
N ARG A 34 37.38 -13.95 23.87
CA ARG A 34 36.07 -14.52 23.52
C ARG A 34 34.93 -13.52 23.75
N ASN A 35 34.97 -12.78 24.86
CA ASN A 35 33.96 -11.77 25.15
C ASN A 35 34.02 -10.61 24.15
N ASN A 36 35.21 -10.11 23.83
CA ASN A 36 35.41 -9.07 22.82
C ASN A 36 34.89 -9.51 21.45
N ASN A 37 35.14 -10.77 21.04
CA ASN A 37 34.64 -11.31 19.78
C ASN A 37 33.10 -11.44 19.78
N LYS A 38 32.46 -11.76 20.92
CA LYS A 38 31.00 -11.75 21.05
C LYS A 38 30.42 -10.35 20.87
N VAL A 39 31.02 -9.34 21.49
CA VAL A 39 30.60 -7.93 21.34
C VAL A 39 30.75 -7.46 19.89
N LYS A 40 31.88 -7.76 19.24
CA LYS A 40 32.11 -7.44 17.81
C LYS A 40 31.06 -8.10 16.91
N ARG A 41 30.75 -9.38 17.13
CA ARG A 41 29.70 -10.08 16.36
C ARG A 41 28.32 -9.45 16.56
N LYS A 42 27.98 -9.04 17.79
CA LYS A 42 26.72 -8.36 18.08
C LYS A 42 26.64 -6.99 17.38
N ALA A 43 27.74 -6.25 17.34
CA ALA A 43 27.81 -4.98 16.62
C ALA A 43 27.62 -5.16 15.10
N ILE A 44 28.33 -6.13 14.49
CA ILE A 44 28.17 -6.48 13.06
C ILE A 44 26.73 -6.89 12.75
N PHE A 45 26.12 -7.71 13.61
CA PHE A 45 24.72 -8.11 13.45
C PHE A 45 23.78 -6.91 13.51
N CYS A 46 24.00 -5.96 14.43
CA CYS A 46 23.20 -4.74 14.53
C CYS A 46 23.27 -3.90 13.24
N VAL A 47 24.48 -3.72 12.69
CA VAL A 47 24.68 -3.01 11.43
C VAL A 47 24.00 -3.72 10.26
N LEU A 48 24.09 -5.06 10.20
CA LEU A 48 23.39 -5.84 9.18
C LEU A 48 21.86 -5.69 9.26
N VAL A 49 21.30 -5.63 10.46
CA VAL A 49 19.86 -5.42 10.66
C VAL A 49 19.44 -4.03 10.15
N ILE A 50 20.20 -2.98 10.50
CA ILE A 50 19.93 -1.61 10.02
C ILE A 50 20.03 -1.55 8.49
N PHE A 51 21.05 -2.18 7.92
CA PHE A 51 21.22 -2.25 6.47
C PHE A 51 20.05 -2.98 5.79
N ALA A 52 19.63 -4.13 6.33
CA ALA A 52 18.48 -4.87 5.82
C ALA A 52 17.18 -4.06 5.86
N LEU A 53 16.95 -3.28 6.93
CA LEU A 53 15.82 -2.35 7.02
C LEU A 53 15.90 -1.26 5.94
N GLY A 54 17.09 -0.71 5.69
CA GLY A 54 17.31 0.25 4.60
C GLY A 54 17.03 -0.33 3.21
N CYS A 55 17.50 -1.55 2.94
CA CYS A 55 17.19 -2.25 1.69
C CYS A 55 15.70 -2.53 1.53
N LEU A 56 15.00 -2.89 2.61
CA LEU A 56 13.56 -3.12 2.59
C LEU A 56 12.79 -1.83 2.28
N ALA A 57 13.17 -0.71 2.89
CA ALA A 57 12.57 0.61 2.58
C ALA A 57 12.80 1.00 1.12
N MET A 58 14.01 0.78 0.60
CA MET A 58 14.32 1.04 -0.81
C MET A 58 13.49 0.17 -1.76
N TYR A 59 13.33 -1.12 -1.45
CA TYR A 59 12.48 -2.03 -2.23
C TYR A 59 11.01 -1.58 -2.24
N ARG A 60 10.47 -1.15 -1.09
CA ARG A 60 9.13 -0.56 -0.99
C ARG A 60 8.98 0.68 -1.87
N ASN A 61 9.95 1.59 -1.79
CA ASN A 61 9.94 2.81 -2.60
C ASN A 61 9.97 2.48 -4.10
N ALA A 62 10.75 1.49 -4.53
CA ALA A 62 10.78 1.04 -5.92
C ALA A 62 9.43 0.48 -6.40
N GLN A 63 8.76 -0.34 -5.58
CA GLN A 63 7.40 -0.84 -5.89
C GLN A 63 6.39 0.30 -6.01
N ILE A 64 6.44 1.28 -5.10
CA ILE A 64 5.57 2.45 -5.14
C ILE A 64 5.78 3.23 -6.44
N THR A 65 7.04 3.43 -6.84
CA THR A 65 7.37 4.11 -8.11
C THR A 65 6.81 3.36 -9.33
N GLU A 66 6.93 2.03 -9.35
CA GLU A 66 6.40 1.21 -10.45
C GLU A 66 4.88 1.32 -10.56
N VAL A 67 4.18 1.22 -9.42
CA VAL A 67 2.71 1.35 -9.37
C VAL A 67 2.29 2.76 -9.77
N ASN A 68 2.98 3.80 -9.30
CA ASN A 68 2.71 5.19 -9.71
C ASN A 68 2.87 5.36 -11.22
N TYR A 69 3.88 4.74 -11.83
CA TYR A 69 4.06 4.77 -13.27
C TYR A 69 2.95 4.04 -14.04
N ALA A 70 2.41 2.95 -13.46
CA ALA A 70 1.24 2.27 -14.02
C ALA A 70 -0.02 3.15 -13.92
N ILE A 71 -0.24 3.81 -12.78
CA ILE A 71 -1.36 4.75 -12.57
C ILE A 71 -1.28 5.91 -13.56
N ASP A 72 -0.10 6.52 -13.71
CA ASP A 72 0.11 7.65 -14.61
C ASP A 72 -0.18 7.28 -16.07
N ARG A 73 0.29 6.11 -16.53
CA ARG A 73 -0.04 5.60 -17.87
C ARG A 73 -1.54 5.40 -18.07
N GLN A 74 -2.22 4.82 -17.09
CA GLN A 74 -3.66 4.60 -17.16
C GLN A 74 -4.43 5.93 -17.16
N LEU A 75 -3.97 6.90 -16.37
CA LEU A 75 -4.54 8.25 -16.32
C LEU A 75 -4.36 8.98 -17.66
N HIS A 76 -3.19 8.86 -18.28
CA HIS A 76 -2.93 9.39 -19.62
C HIS A 76 -3.88 8.79 -20.66
N ALA A 77 -4.00 7.46 -20.71
CA ALA A 77 -4.90 6.78 -21.63
C ALA A 77 -6.38 7.18 -21.39
N TYR A 78 -6.78 7.28 -20.12
CA TYR A 78 -8.12 7.74 -19.75
C TYR A 78 -8.38 9.18 -20.23
N ASN A 79 -7.43 10.09 -20.01
CA ASN A 79 -7.56 11.47 -20.43
C ASN A 79 -7.58 11.62 -21.95
N GLU A 80 -6.83 10.78 -22.68
CA GLU A 80 -6.86 10.74 -24.15
C GLU A 80 -8.26 10.37 -24.66
N ILE A 81 -8.84 9.27 -24.16
CA ILE A 81 -10.19 8.83 -24.53
C ILE A 81 -11.24 9.88 -24.14
N LYS A 82 -11.10 10.48 -22.97
CA LYS A 82 -12.00 11.55 -22.50
C LYS A 82 -11.94 12.77 -23.42
N ASN A 83 -10.75 13.20 -23.80
CA ASN A 83 -10.55 14.34 -24.69
C ASN A 83 -11.08 14.04 -26.10
N GLU A 84 -10.88 12.82 -26.59
CA GLU A 84 -11.46 12.36 -27.85
C GLU A 84 -12.99 12.38 -27.79
N ASN A 85 -13.59 11.90 -26.70
CA ASN A 85 -15.05 11.95 -26.53
C ASN A 85 -15.59 13.39 -26.54
N ILE A 86 -14.92 14.30 -25.84
CA ILE A 86 -15.29 15.73 -25.85
C ILE A 86 -15.18 16.31 -27.26
N ARG A 87 -14.08 15.99 -27.97
CA ARG A 87 -13.88 16.43 -29.35
C ARG A 87 -14.99 15.91 -30.27
N LEU A 88 -15.30 14.62 -30.21
CA LEU A 88 -16.38 14.01 -30.99
C LEU A 88 -17.73 14.65 -30.67
N LYS A 89 -17.98 14.98 -29.40
CA LYS A 89 -19.22 15.68 -29.02
C LYS A 89 -19.29 17.08 -29.64
N VAL A 90 -18.20 17.83 -29.59
CA VAL A 90 -18.12 19.16 -30.24
C VAL A 90 -18.25 19.04 -31.75
N ASP A 91 -17.63 18.04 -32.37
CA ASP A 91 -17.73 17.77 -33.81
C ASP A 91 -19.17 17.41 -34.20
N ILE A 92 -19.88 16.61 -33.38
CA ILE A 92 -21.30 16.32 -33.56
C ILE A 92 -22.14 17.60 -33.46
N GLU A 93 -21.94 18.40 -32.41
CA GLU A 93 -22.65 19.67 -32.21
C GLU A 93 -22.43 20.64 -33.38
N ASN A 94 -21.20 20.72 -33.89
CA ASN A 94 -20.86 21.52 -35.07
C ASN A 94 -21.45 20.95 -36.37
N SER A 95 -21.49 19.63 -36.52
CA SER A 95 -22.07 18.95 -37.69
C SER A 95 -23.59 19.02 -37.72
N ILE A 96 -24.25 19.15 -36.56
CA ILE A 96 -25.66 19.52 -36.44
C ILE A 96 -25.75 21.02 -36.73
N ASN A 97 -25.51 21.37 -37.99
CA ASN A 97 -25.64 22.72 -38.45
C ASN A 97 -27.14 23.04 -38.60
N ILE A 98 -27.75 23.54 -37.53
CA ILE A 98 -29.16 23.97 -37.52
C ILE A 98 -29.46 24.96 -38.65
N GLN A 99 -28.44 25.73 -39.08
CA GLN A 99 -28.56 26.65 -40.20
C GLN A 99 -28.71 25.92 -41.54
N GLU A 100 -27.98 24.82 -41.76
CA GLU A 100 -28.12 23.99 -42.95
C GLU A 100 -29.48 23.28 -42.98
N VAL A 101 -29.93 22.75 -41.83
CA VAL A 101 -31.26 22.14 -41.69
C VAL A 101 -32.36 23.17 -41.98
N LYS A 102 -32.23 24.39 -41.46
CA LYS A 102 -33.15 25.49 -41.72
C LYS A 102 -33.19 25.85 -43.20
N GLU A 103 -32.03 26.02 -43.83
CA GLU A 103 -31.93 26.38 -45.24
C GLU A 103 -32.52 25.30 -46.16
N TYR A 104 -32.27 24.02 -45.85
CA TYR A 104 -32.90 22.90 -46.55
C TYR A 104 -34.43 22.90 -46.36
N ALA A 105 -34.90 23.09 -45.12
CA ALA A 105 -36.32 23.12 -44.82
C ALA A 105 -37.04 24.27 -45.55
N GLU A 106 -36.47 25.48 -45.53
CA GLU A 106 -37.04 26.66 -46.19
C GLU A 106 -36.98 26.56 -47.72
N LYS A 107 -35.80 26.23 -48.28
CA LYS A 107 -35.59 26.26 -49.73
C LYS A 107 -36.10 25.03 -50.46
N LYS A 108 -35.98 23.84 -49.86
CA LYS A 108 -36.27 22.57 -50.55
C LYS A 108 -37.59 21.94 -50.13
N LEU A 109 -37.97 22.10 -48.86
CA LEU A 109 -39.25 21.60 -48.34
C LEU A 109 -40.35 22.68 -48.29
N GLY A 110 -40.02 23.96 -48.55
CA GLY A 110 -40.97 25.07 -48.50
C GLY A 110 -41.51 25.36 -47.10
N MET A 111 -40.82 24.87 -46.06
CA MET A 111 -41.22 25.06 -44.67
C MET A 111 -40.96 26.51 -44.24
N HIS A 112 -41.73 26.99 -43.29
CA HIS A 112 -41.61 28.33 -42.72
C HIS A 112 -41.80 28.24 -41.20
N LYS A 113 -41.29 29.25 -40.48
CA LYS A 113 -41.39 29.28 -39.03
C LYS A 113 -42.87 29.37 -38.61
N PRO A 114 -43.37 28.49 -37.74
CA PRO A 114 -44.76 28.52 -37.30
C PRO A 114 -45.05 29.74 -36.42
N ASP A 115 -46.26 30.26 -36.53
CA ASP A 115 -46.73 31.35 -35.67
C ASP A 115 -47.08 30.84 -34.26
N GLY A 116 -47.05 31.72 -33.26
CA GLY A 116 -47.19 31.35 -31.85
C GLY A 116 -48.48 30.59 -31.51
N HIS A 117 -49.55 30.79 -32.28
CA HIS A 117 -50.84 30.10 -32.12
C HIS A 117 -50.86 28.67 -32.70
N GLN A 118 -49.84 28.29 -33.48
CA GLN A 118 -49.70 26.97 -34.12
C GLN A 118 -48.86 26.00 -33.27
N ILE A 119 -48.35 26.43 -32.11
CA ILE A 119 -47.47 25.62 -31.25
C ILE A 119 -48.31 24.87 -30.20
N THR A 120 -48.20 23.53 -30.17
CA THR A 120 -48.82 22.67 -29.14
C THR A 120 -47.74 21.86 -28.43
N TYR A 121 -47.72 21.91 -27.10
CA TYR A 121 -46.76 21.16 -26.28
C TYR A 121 -47.27 19.74 -26.02
N VAL A 122 -46.42 18.74 -26.27
CA VAL A 122 -46.71 17.32 -26.01
C VAL A 122 -45.81 16.82 -24.89
N LYS A 123 -46.38 16.13 -23.90
CA LYS A 123 -45.61 15.62 -22.76
C LYS A 123 -44.89 14.33 -23.15
N ILE A 124 -43.56 14.35 -23.10
CA ILE A 124 -42.73 13.17 -23.36
C ILE A 124 -42.50 12.45 -22.01
N PRO A 125 -42.74 11.12 -21.93
CA PRO A 125 -42.42 10.37 -20.72
C PRO A 125 -40.89 10.28 -20.55
N GLN A 126 -40.38 10.70 -19.39
CA GLN A 126 -38.98 10.52 -19.03
C GLN A 126 -38.74 9.03 -18.76
N LYS A 127 -37.84 8.42 -19.52
CA LYS A 127 -37.41 7.04 -19.30
C LYS A 127 -36.18 7.10 -18.39
N ASP A 128 -36.41 7.05 -17.08
CA ASP A 128 -35.32 6.95 -16.11
C ASP A 128 -34.71 5.54 -16.23
N ILE A 129 -33.54 5.46 -16.85
CA ILE A 129 -32.77 4.22 -16.94
C ILE A 129 -31.74 4.25 -15.82
N THR A 130 -32.13 3.85 -14.62
CA THR A 130 -31.20 3.61 -13.52
C THR A 130 -30.81 2.13 -13.51
N ILE A 131 -29.65 1.82 -14.11
CA ILE A 131 -29.01 0.51 -13.96
C ILE A 131 -28.33 0.52 -12.60
N VAL A 132 -29.02 0.00 -11.58
CA VAL A 132 -28.44 -0.21 -10.25
C VAL A 132 -27.46 -1.37 -10.37
N SER A 133 -26.17 -1.05 -10.32
CA SER A 133 -25.08 -2.00 -10.42
C SER A 133 -25.00 -2.86 -9.16
N GLU A 134 -25.14 -4.17 -9.33
CA GLU A 134 -25.14 -5.24 -8.30
C GLU A 134 -23.85 -5.29 -7.44
N VAL A 135 -22.81 -4.55 -7.83
CA VAL A 135 -21.51 -4.48 -7.14
C VAL A 135 -21.54 -3.85 -5.73
N ALA A 136 -22.62 -3.19 -5.33
CA ALA A 136 -22.71 -2.59 -3.99
C ALA A 136 -23.05 -3.60 -2.87
N GLN A 137 -23.50 -4.82 -3.19
CA GLN A 137 -23.99 -5.78 -2.18
C GLN A 137 -23.02 -6.91 -1.80
N LEU A 138 -21.86 -7.01 -2.48
CA LEU A 138 -20.94 -8.14 -2.27
C LEU A 138 -19.82 -7.87 -1.25
N GLU A 139 -19.64 -6.62 -0.79
CA GLU A 139 -18.53 -6.26 0.11
C GLU A 139 -18.82 -6.53 1.60
N GLU A 140 -20.09 -6.73 1.98
CA GLU A 140 -20.48 -6.80 3.40
C GLU A 140 -20.39 -8.20 4.03
N SER A 141 -20.08 -9.25 3.27
CA SER A 141 -20.16 -10.64 3.77
C SER A 141 -18.95 -11.52 3.47
N LYS A 142 -17.76 -11.17 3.99
CA LYS A 142 -16.74 -12.23 4.21
C LYS A 142 -15.88 -12.06 5.45
N ASN A 143 -16.52 -12.37 6.57
CA ASN A 143 -16.01 -13.29 7.58
C ASN A 143 -14.63 -12.95 8.19
N SER A 144 -14.71 -11.98 9.08
CA SER A 144 -13.89 -11.81 10.27
C SER A 144 -13.87 -13.06 11.16
N GLY A 145 -12.69 -13.46 11.63
CA GLY A 145 -12.63 -14.39 12.76
C GLY A 145 -11.24 -14.56 13.35
N ILE A 146 -10.24 -14.89 12.53
CA ILE A 146 -8.90 -15.25 13.06
C ILE A 146 -7.76 -14.60 12.26
N PHE A 147 -7.91 -14.47 10.94
CA PHE A 147 -6.90 -13.80 10.09
C PHE A 147 -6.93 -12.27 10.25
N SER A 148 -8.10 -11.68 10.53
CA SER A 148 -8.26 -10.24 10.76
C SER A 148 -7.57 -9.76 12.03
N ALA A 149 -7.49 -10.58 13.08
CA ALA A 149 -6.77 -10.24 14.31
C ALA A 149 -5.24 -10.21 14.11
N LEU A 150 -4.72 -11.12 13.27
CA LEU A 150 -3.31 -11.12 12.87
C LEU A 150 -3.00 -9.97 11.90
N LEU A 151 -3.86 -9.75 10.90
CA LEU A 151 -3.75 -8.61 9.99
C LEU A 151 -3.83 -7.27 10.73
N ASN A 152 -4.67 -7.14 11.76
CA ASN A 152 -4.75 -5.93 12.58
C ASN A 152 -3.46 -5.68 13.37
N LYS A 153 -2.81 -6.72 13.91
CA LYS A 153 -1.53 -6.56 14.62
C LYS A 153 -0.40 -6.18 13.67
N VAL A 154 -0.37 -6.76 12.48
CA VAL A 154 0.62 -6.42 11.46
C VAL A 154 0.34 -5.03 10.90
N ASN A 155 -0.92 -4.67 10.63
CA ASN A 155 -1.31 -3.34 10.21
C ASN A 155 -0.98 -2.28 11.26
N LEU A 156 -1.09 -2.56 12.56
CA LEU A 156 -0.71 -1.62 13.62
C LEU A 156 0.80 -1.36 13.61
N ILE A 157 1.61 -2.40 13.39
CA ILE A 157 3.07 -2.25 13.25
C ILE A 157 3.42 -1.51 11.96
N VAL A 158 2.71 -1.80 10.87
CA VAL A 158 2.92 -1.17 9.56
C VAL A 158 2.43 0.28 9.56
N SER A 159 1.33 0.63 10.24
CA SER A 159 0.81 1.99 10.40
C SER A 159 1.57 2.83 11.43
N MET A 160 2.48 2.22 12.19
CA MET A 160 3.51 2.96 12.93
C MET A 160 4.73 3.26 12.05
N LEU A 161 4.79 2.66 10.87
CA LEU A 161 5.91 2.74 9.92
C LEU A 161 5.50 3.39 8.58
N TYR A 162 4.22 3.74 8.43
CA TYR A 162 3.57 4.49 7.36
C TYR A 162 2.79 5.63 8.00
#